data_AF-A0ABD3F605-F1
#
_entry.id   AF-A0ABD3F605-F1
#
_cell.length_a   1.000
_cell.length_b   1.000
_cell.length_c   1.000
_cell.angle_alpha   90.00
_cell.angle_beta   90.00
_cell.angle_gamma   90.00
#
_symmetry.space_group_name_H-M   'P 1'
#
loop_
_entity.id
_entity.type
_entity.pdbx_description
1 polymer ?
#
loop_
_entity_poly.entity_id
_entity_poly.type
_entity_poly.pdbx_seq_one_letter_code
_entity_poly.pdbx_strand_id
1 'polypeptide(L)'
;MVRLITHSYLHLAPEDVEEEFQYPFYAWVVRIDQEQVNYRCMQRGEGSVTRETAVRRGVAALEVRKSGNVSLLRRPVCVKTTSHFIHGQVIAIEGENMTVESDGLRVTSAVSDVV
;
A
#
# COMPACT_ATOMS: atom_id res chain seq x y z
N MET A 1 12.98 -6.79 9.76
CA MET A 1 12.84 -5.32 9.83
C MET A 1 13.70 -4.70 8.73
N VAL A 2 13.14 -3.84 7.88
CA VAL A 2 13.88 -3.16 6.81
C VAL A 2 14.68 -1.99 7.40
N ARG A 3 15.96 -1.86 7.05
CA ARG A 3 16.78 -0.71 7.47
C ARG A 3 16.39 0.50 6.63
N LEU A 4 15.96 1.58 7.29
CA LEU A 4 15.58 2.82 6.63
C LEU A 4 16.82 3.55 6.09
N ILE A 5 16.88 3.74 4.78
CA ILE A 5 17.88 4.53 4.06
C ILE A 5 17.16 5.40 3.02
N THR A 6 17.87 6.36 2.43
CA THR A 6 17.37 7.07 1.26
C THR A 6 17.01 6.06 0.16
N HIS A 7 15.89 6.27 -0.54
CA HIS A 7 15.29 5.33 -1.49
C HIS A 7 14.70 4.04 -0.88
N SER A 8 14.60 3.91 0.45
CA SER A 8 13.72 2.90 1.05
C SER A 8 12.26 3.17 0.66
N TYR A 9 11.45 2.11 0.66
CA TYR A 9 10.02 2.21 0.40
C TYR A 9 9.21 2.13 1.67
N LEU A 10 8.10 2.88 1.69
CA LEU A 10 7.14 2.93 2.77
C LEU A 10 5.77 2.49 2.24
N HIS A 11 5.00 1.80 3.08
CA HIS A 11 3.57 1.57 2.88
C HIS A 11 2.81 2.33 3.96
N LEU A 12 2.35 3.54 3.63
CA LEU A 12 1.70 4.45 4.56
C LEU A 12 0.19 4.29 4.47
N ALA A 13 -0.48 4.35 5.61
CA ALA A 13 -1.92 4.49 5.70
C ALA A 13 -2.31 5.97 5.81
N PRO A 14 -3.55 6.36 5.46
CA PRO A 14 -4.05 7.72 5.65
C PRO A 14 -3.86 8.25 7.08
N GLU A 15 -3.94 7.36 8.07
CA GLU A 15 -3.78 7.70 9.48
C GLU A 15 -2.34 8.06 9.88
N ASP A 16 -1.35 7.76 9.03
CA ASP A 16 0.06 8.02 9.31
C ASP A 16 0.51 9.43 8.88
N VAL A 17 -0.33 10.16 8.14
CA VAL A 17 0.03 11.41 7.44
C VAL A 17 -1.00 12.50 7.67
N GLU A 18 -0.60 13.77 7.51
CA GLU A 18 -1.52 14.90 7.65
C GLU A 18 -2.33 15.15 6.36
N GLU A 19 -1.85 14.68 5.22
CA GLU A 19 -2.56 14.84 3.95
C GLU A 19 -3.77 13.90 3.82
N GLU A 20 -4.81 14.37 3.13
CA GLU A 20 -6.03 13.59 2.87
C GLU A 20 -5.80 12.51 1.78
N PHE A 21 -5.26 11.37 2.18
CA PHE A 21 -5.27 10.17 1.36
C PHE A 21 -6.50 9.32 1.68
N GLN A 22 -7.21 8.85 0.64
CA GLN A 22 -8.38 7.99 0.85
C GLN A 22 -7.98 6.54 1.20
N TYR A 23 -6.81 6.10 0.74
CA TYR A 23 -6.37 4.71 0.85
C TYR A 23 -4.87 4.62 1.17
N PRO A 24 -4.42 3.51 1.79
CA PRO A 24 -3.00 3.22 1.91
C PRO A 24 -2.26 3.27 0.58
N PHE A 25 -1.02 3.73 0.62
CA PHE A 25 -0.22 4.05 -0.57
C PHE A 25 1.26 3.72 -0.36
N TYR A 26 1.96 3.51 -1.47
CA TYR A 26 3.41 3.36 -1.46
C TYR A 26 4.09 4.71 -1.68
N ALA A 27 5.20 4.90 -0.98
CA ALA A 27 6.08 6.06 -1.11
C ALA A 27 7.54 5.63 -1.08
N TRP A 28 8.43 6.48 -1.59
CA TRP A 28 9.87 6.32 -1.37
C TRP A 28 10.43 7.44 -0.52
N VAL A 29 11.40 7.09 0.32
CA VAL A 29 12.12 8.02 1.18
C VAL A 29 13.04 8.89 0.33
N VAL A 30 12.88 10.21 0.44
CA VAL A 30 13.68 11.22 -0.26
C VAL A 30 14.78 11.77 0.63
N ARG A 31 14.48 12.02 1.91
CA ARG A 31 15.42 12.55 2.89
C ARG A 31 15.10 12.02 4.27
N ILE A 32 16.14 11.73 5.05
CA ILE A 32 16.03 11.34 6.45
C ILE A 32 16.71 12.43 7.28
N ASP A 33 15.91 13.11 8.09
CA ASP A 33 16.38 14.07 9.08
C ASP A 33 16.46 13.40 10.47
N GLN A 34 16.73 14.16 11.53
CA GLN A 34 16.89 13.58 12.87
C GLN A 34 15.60 12.91 13.36
N GLU A 35 14.47 13.62 13.27
CA GLU A 35 13.17 13.18 13.78
C GLU A 35 12.14 12.84 12.69
N GLN A 36 12.34 13.38 11.48
CA GLN A 36 11.39 13.23 10.37
C GLN A 36 12.03 12.54 9.15
N VAL A 37 11.15 11.93 8.36
CA VAL A 37 11.49 11.29 7.09
C VAL A 37 10.59 11.89 6.03
N ASN A 38 11.19 12.58 5.07
CA ASN A 38 10.49 13.13 3.92
C ASN A 38 10.35 12.04 2.86
N TYR A 39 9.16 11.92 2.31
CA TYR A 39 8.81 10.91 1.33
C TYR A 39 8.17 11.55 0.10
N ARG A 40 8.27 10.84 -1.03
CA ARG A 40 7.47 11.12 -2.22
C ARG A 40 6.54 9.96 -2.46
N CYS A 41 5.24 10.24 -2.50
CA CYS A 41 4.22 9.26 -2.80
C CYS A 41 4.32 8.85 -4.28
N MET A 42 4.15 7.56 -4.55
CA MET A 42 4.20 7.03 -5.92
C MET A 42 3.01 7.46 -6.77
N GLN A 43 1.89 7.81 -6.13
CA GLN A 43 0.67 8.21 -6.81
C GLN A 43 0.58 9.73 -6.94
N ARG A 44 0.84 10.46 -5.86
CA ARG A 44 0.78 11.92 -5.86
C ARG A 44 1.36 12.53 -4.59
N GLY A 45 2.15 13.59 -4.75
CA GLY A 45 2.54 14.47 -3.66
C GLY A 45 3.80 14.03 -2.91
N GLU A 46 4.22 14.91 -2.02
CA GLU A 46 5.32 14.72 -1.08
C GLU A 46 4.80 15.08 0.29
N GLY A 47 5.40 14.50 1.31
CA GLY A 47 5.05 14.76 2.70
C GLY A 47 6.15 14.30 3.63
N SER A 48 5.89 14.35 4.93
CA SER A 48 6.80 13.83 5.94
C SER A 48 6.07 12.99 6.97
N VAL A 49 6.80 12.03 7.54
CA VAL A 49 6.35 11.24 8.69
C VAL A 49 7.44 11.20 9.75
N THR A 50 7.09 10.86 10.98
CA THR A 50 8.10 10.62 12.01
C THR A 50 9.00 9.44 11.64
N ARG A 51 10.24 9.48 12.10
CA ARG A 51 11.20 8.39 11.87
C ARG A 51 10.71 7.06 12.41
N GLU A 52 10.00 7.06 13.53
CA GLU A 52 9.39 5.86 14.10
C GLU A 52 8.34 5.26 13.16
N THR A 53 7.43 6.08 12.64
CA THR A 53 6.43 5.65 11.67
C THR A 53 7.09 5.14 10.39
N ALA A 54 8.10 5.82 9.86
CA ALA A 54 8.83 5.36 8.68
C ALA A 54 9.48 3.97 8.88
N VAL A 55 10.08 3.72 10.04
CA VAL A 55 10.68 2.41 10.35
C VAL A 55 9.62 1.32 10.44
N ARG A 56 8.48 1.61 11.09
CA ARG A 56 7.36 0.67 11.22
C ARG A 56 6.68 0.37 9.88
N ARG A 57 6.63 1.35 8.98
CA ARG A 57 5.99 1.26 7.66
C ARG A 57 6.95 0.89 6.52
N GLY A 58 8.20 0.56 6.84
CA GLY A 58 9.21 0.18 5.85
C GLY A 58 8.88 -1.16 5.19
N VAL A 59 8.83 -1.17 3.86
CA VAL A 59 8.52 -2.36 3.04
C VAL A 59 9.65 -2.70 2.08
N ALA A 60 9.66 -3.95 1.61
CA ALA A 60 10.66 -4.39 0.64
C ALA A 60 10.35 -3.86 -0.76
N ALA A 61 11.38 -3.44 -1.49
CA ALA A 61 11.25 -3.00 -2.89
C ALA A 61 10.56 -4.03 -3.79
N LEU A 62 10.75 -5.33 -3.50
CA LEU A 62 10.13 -6.41 -4.25
C LEU A 62 8.60 -6.39 -4.14
N GLU A 63 8.06 -6.08 -2.95
CA GLU A 63 6.62 -5.98 -2.72
C GLU A 63 6.02 -4.85 -3.56
N VAL A 64 6.64 -3.67 -3.51
CA VAL A 64 6.20 -2.48 -4.25
C VAL A 64 6.22 -2.71 -5.77
N ARG A 65 7.23 -3.43 -6.25
CA ARG A 65 7.32 -3.78 -7.68
C ARG A 65 6.24 -4.77 -8.10
N LYS A 66 5.96 -5.78 -7.27
CA LYS A 66 4.91 -6.78 -7.55
C LYS A 66 3.51 -6.17 -7.58
N SER A 67 3.27 -5.14 -6.79
CA SER A 67 2.00 -4.41 -6.76
C SER A 67 1.88 -3.33 -7.85
N GLY A 68 2.85 -3.21 -8.76
CA GLY A 68 2.82 -2.20 -9.82
C GLY A 68 2.87 -0.77 -9.27
N ASN A 69 3.54 -0.56 -8.13
CA ASN A 69 3.67 0.73 -7.42
C ASN A 69 2.35 1.28 -6.86
N VAL A 70 1.29 0.46 -6.80
CA VAL A 70 -0.02 0.86 -6.29
C VAL A 70 -0.46 -0.07 -5.16
N SER A 71 -0.76 0.50 -4.00
CA SER A 71 -1.38 -0.27 -2.91
C SER A 71 -2.88 -0.39 -3.17
N LEU A 72 -3.34 -1.63 -3.30
CA LEU A 72 -4.77 -1.95 -3.36
C LEU A 72 -5.42 -2.09 -1.98
N LEU A 73 -4.63 -2.08 -0.90
CA LEU A 73 -5.14 -2.31 0.44
C LEU A 73 -6.23 -1.27 0.80
N ARG A 74 -7.34 -1.73 1.38
CA ARG A 74 -8.56 -0.97 1.67
C ARG A 74 -9.27 -0.35 0.46
N ARG A 75 -8.83 -0.59 -0.77
CA ARG A 75 -9.52 -0.07 -1.96
C ARG A 75 -10.74 -0.94 -2.31
N PRO A 76 -11.85 -0.33 -2.77
CA PRO A 76 -12.88 -1.08 -3.45
C PRO A 76 -12.35 -1.59 -4.78
N VAL A 77 -12.66 -2.84 -5.12
CA VAL A 77 -12.23 -3.51 -6.36
C VAL A 77 -13.37 -4.32 -6.95
N CYS A 78 -13.31 -4.52 -8.26
CA CYS A 78 -14.09 -5.52 -8.97
C CYS A 78 -13.12 -6.65 -9.37
N VAL A 79 -13.39 -7.88 -8.96
CA VAL A 79 -12.54 -9.04 -9.25
C VAL A 79 -13.26 -9.96 -10.21
N LYS A 80 -12.58 -10.34 -11.29
CA LYS A 80 -13.07 -11.36 -12.21
C LYS A 80 -12.77 -12.76 -11.67
N THR A 81 -13.81 -13.53 -11.42
CA THR A 81 -13.69 -14.98 -11.17
C THR A 81 -13.96 -15.76 -12.46
N THR A 82 -13.83 -17.08 -12.40
CA THR A 82 -14.11 -17.99 -13.54
C THR A 82 -15.54 -17.85 -14.07
N SER A 83 -16.51 -17.46 -13.24
CA SER A 83 -17.93 -17.44 -13.61
C SER A 83 -18.62 -16.07 -13.46
N HIS A 84 -18.14 -15.20 -12.55
CA HIS A 84 -18.81 -13.93 -12.24
C HIS A 84 -17.81 -12.85 -11.80
N PHE A 85 -18.29 -11.62 -11.65
CA PHE A 85 -17.54 -10.53 -11.02
C PHE A 85 -17.94 -10.38 -9.56
N ILE A 86 -16.97 -10.09 -8.71
CA ILE A 86 -17.18 -9.82 -7.28
C ILE A 86 -16.75 -8.40 -7.00
N HIS A 87 -17.69 -7.59 -6.50
CA HIS A 87 -17.39 -6.25 -5.98
C HIS A 87 -17.15 -6.34 -4.48
N GLY A 88 -16.04 -5.80 -4.01
CA GLY A 88 -15.70 -5.83 -2.59
C GLY A 88 -14.55 -4.91 -2.24
N GLN A 89 -14.07 -5.00 -1.01
CA GLN A 89 -12.94 -4.21 -0.51
C GLN A 89 -11.75 -5.12 -0.23
N VAL A 90 -10.55 -4.70 -0.63
CA VAL A 90 -9.32 -5.42 -0.30
C VAL A 90 -8.99 -5.25 1.17
N ILE A 91 -8.90 -6.35 1.92
CA ILE A 91 -8.59 -6.34 3.36
C ILE A 91 -7.17 -6.84 3.67
N ALA A 92 -6.55 -7.58 2.75
CA ALA A 92 -5.17 -8.06 2.89
C ALA A 92 -4.53 -8.26 1.51
N ILE A 93 -3.19 -8.13 1.45
CA ILE A 93 -2.38 -8.42 0.28
C ILE A 93 -1.19 -9.26 0.73
N GLU A 94 -0.98 -10.40 0.09
CA GLU A 94 0.10 -11.33 0.36
C GLU A 94 0.77 -11.72 -0.96
N GLY A 95 1.87 -11.05 -1.29
CA GLY A 95 2.57 -11.25 -2.55
C GLY A 95 1.71 -10.82 -3.74
N GLU A 96 1.33 -11.78 -4.58
CA GLU A 96 0.50 -11.55 -5.79
C GLU A 96 -0.98 -11.85 -5.55
N ASN A 97 -1.33 -12.29 -4.35
CA ASN A 97 -2.69 -12.57 -3.94
C ASN A 97 -3.23 -11.44 -3.06
N MET A 98 -4.52 -11.20 -3.16
CA MET A 98 -5.27 -10.31 -2.29
C MET A 98 -6.49 -11.04 -1.72
N THR A 99 -6.90 -10.62 -0.54
CA THR A 99 -8.17 -11.04 0.05
C THR A 99 -9.16 -9.90 -0.08
N VAL A 100 -10.28 -10.18 -0.76
CA VAL A 100 -11.39 -9.25 -0.96
C VAL A 100 -12.55 -9.67 -0.09
N GLU A 101 -13.10 -8.73 0.67
CA GLU A 101 -14.33 -8.91 1.42
C GLU A 101 -15.51 -8.32 0.65
N SER A 102 -16.58 -9.09 0.51
CA SER A 102 -17.83 -8.71 -0.14
C SER A 102 -18.99 -9.29 0.67
N ASP A 103 -19.83 -8.43 1.26
CA ASP A 103 -21.00 -8.83 2.06
C ASP A 103 -20.71 -9.90 3.14
N GLY A 104 -19.55 -9.79 3.79
CA GLY A 104 -19.09 -10.74 4.82
C GLY A 104 -18.44 -12.02 4.29
N LEU A 105 -18.47 -12.25 2.97
CA LEU A 105 -17.70 -13.29 2.31
C LEU A 105 -16.27 -12.82 2.05
N ARG A 106 -15.28 -13.68 2.30
CA ARG A 106 -13.87 -13.43 1.96
C ARG A 106 -13.44 -14.31 0.81
N VAL A 107 -12.88 -13.68 -0.21
CA VAL A 107 -12.40 -14.36 -1.42
C VAL A 107 -10.94 -14.00 -1.63
N THR A 108 -10.10 -15.01 -1.82
CA THR A 108 -8.70 -14.82 -2.23
C THR A 108 -8.64 -14.84 -3.75
N SER A 109 -7.97 -13.87 -4.36
CA SER A 109 -7.80 -13.76 -5.81
C SER A 109 -6.47 -13.12 -6.16
N ALA A 110 -6.01 -13.27 -7.40
CA ALA A 110 -4.78 -12.64 -7.83
C ALA A 110 -5.02 -11.13 -8.03
N VAL A 111 -3.99 -10.33 -7.79
CA VAL A 111 -4.04 -8.88 -8.07
C VAL A 111 -4.32 -8.61 -9.56
N SER A 112 -3.90 -9.50 -10.46
CA SER A 112 -4.19 -9.44 -11.89
C SER A 112 -5.66 -9.63 -12.26
N ASP A 113 -6.48 -10.11 -11.34
CA ASP A 113 -7.91 -10.36 -11.58
C ASP A 113 -8.78 -9.11 -11.35
N VAL A 114 -8.17 -8.01 -10.89
CA VAL A 114 -8.84 -6.69 -10.75
C VAL A 114 -9.13 -6.10 -12.12
N VAL A 115 -10.38 -5.63 -12.31
CA VAL A 115 -10.88 -5.00 -13.55
C VAL A 115 -11.04 -3.49 -13.40
#